data_AF-A0A814P4R3-F1
#
_entry.id   AF-A0A814P4R3-F1
#
_cell.length_a   1.000
_cell.length_b   1.000
_cell.length_c   1.000
_cell.angle_alpha   90.00
_cell.angle_beta   90.00
_cell.angle_gamma   90.00
#
_symmetry.space_group_name_H-M   'P 1'
#
loop_
_entity.id
_entity.type
_entity.pdbx_description
1 polymer ?
#
loop_
_entity_poly.entity_id
_entity_poly.type
_entity_poly.pdbx_seq_one_letter_code
_entity_poly.pdbx_strand_id
1 'polypeptide(L)'
;KKDKRSKELLDAKKYTGNYIGGDFNCPGVKWFDEHFSYTESSENSYENRLISTIDDCFYSQNVLTPTYQFKYGALSNTLDLILTEKSSRIFSVSSGLPLGRIDKGHLTLRWNYEVNMKYYEIFRSSNFDFRRGDYEKFDSYFNSIDWNEELKQRVETC
;
A
#
# COMPACT_ATOMS: atom_id res chain seq x y z
N LYS A 1 4.95 -13.32 -11.42
CA LYS A 1 5.81 -12.66 -12.46
C LYS A 1 5.39 -11.22 -12.80
N LYS A 2 4.09 -10.87 -12.88
CA LYS A 2 3.66 -9.47 -13.18
C LYS A 2 3.98 -8.47 -12.07
N ASP A 3 3.88 -8.87 -10.80
CA ASP A 3 3.99 -7.94 -9.67
C ASP A 3 5.41 -7.39 -9.43
N LYS A 4 6.45 -8.20 -9.73
CA LYS A 4 7.85 -7.80 -9.59
C LYS A 4 8.20 -6.57 -10.44
N ARG A 5 7.62 -6.49 -11.66
CA ARG A 5 7.81 -5.37 -12.59
C ARG A 5 7.12 -4.09 -12.11
N SER A 6 5.94 -4.20 -11.51
CA SER A 6 5.23 -3.04 -10.95
C SER A 6 6.02 -2.42 -9.81
N LYS A 7 6.55 -3.27 -8.92
CA LYS A 7 7.43 -2.84 -7.82
C LYS A 7 8.71 -2.19 -8.32
N GLU A 8 9.39 -2.78 -9.31
CA GLU A 8 10.56 -2.18 -9.97
C GLU A 8 10.29 -0.79 -10.56
N LEU A 9 9.09 -0.54 -11.09
CA LEU A 9 8.70 0.75 -11.66
C LEU A 9 8.34 1.80 -10.60
N LEU A 10 7.79 1.37 -9.46
CA LEU A 10 7.63 2.20 -8.26
C LEU A 10 8.99 2.56 -7.67
N ASP A 11 9.90 1.59 -7.57
CA ASP A 11 11.26 1.79 -7.05
C ASP A 11 12.05 2.73 -7.97
N ALA A 12 11.83 2.66 -9.28
CA ALA A 12 12.33 3.61 -10.27
C ALA A 12 11.63 4.99 -10.23
N LYS A 13 10.71 5.23 -9.28
CA LYS A 13 9.92 6.46 -9.08
C LYS A 13 9.14 6.93 -10.31
N LYS A 14 8.80 6.01 -11.22
CA LYS A 14 7.99 6.34 -12.41
C LYS A 14 6.50 6.44 -12.06
N TYR A 15 6.08 5.74 -11.02
CA TYR A 15 4.71 5.80 -10.48
C TYR A 15 4.78 6.08 -8.99
N THR A 16 3.69 6.61 -8.46
CA THR A 16 3.63 7.11 -7.08
C THR A 16 2.93 6.15 -6.14
N GLY A 17 2.25 5.11 -6.66
CA GLY A 17 1.50 4.12 -5.90
C GLY A 17 0.95 3.01 -6.82
N ASN A 18 0.47 1.93 -6.21
CA ASN A 18 -0.18 0.81 -6.89
C ASN A 18 -1.68 0.83 -6.58
N TYR A 19 -2.46 0.38 -7.55
CA TYR A 19 -3.90 0.21 -7.41
C TYR A 19 -4.30 -1.11 -8.06
N ILE A 20 -4.99 -1.96 -7.32
CA ILE A 20 -5.60 -3.19 -7.82
C ILE A 20 -7.05 -3.16 -7.35
N GLY A 21 -8.00 -3.28 -8.28
CA GLY A 21 -9.40 -3.30 -7.93
C GLY A 21 -10.23 -4.12 -8.90
N GLY A 22 -11.31 -4.71 -8.38
CA GLY A 22 -12.23 -5.54 -9.14
C GLY A 22 -12.89 -6.61 -8.29
N ASP A 23 -13.61 -7.51 -8.95
CA ASP A 23 -14.26 -8.67 -8.34
C ASP A 23 -13.27 -9.82 -8.14
N PHE A 24 -13.07 -10.21 -6.88
CA PHE A 24 -12.23 -11.34 -6.48
C PHE A 24 -13.04 -12.61 -6.23
N ASN A 25 -14.38 -12.49 -6.14
CA ASN A 25 -15.31 -13.59 -5.94
C ASN A 25 -14.93 -14.49 -4.76
N CYS A 26 -14.69 -13.87 -3.60
CA CYS A 26 -14.35 -14.54 -2.34
C CYS A 26 -15.50 -14.44 -1.32
N PRO A 27 -16.60 -15.18 -1.49
CA PRO A 27 -17.78 -15.04 -0.64
C PRO A 27 -17.56 -15.54 0.80
N GLY A 28 -16.60 -16.45 1.03
CA GLY A 28 -16.29 -17.00 2.35
C GLY A 28 -15.42 -16.10 3.22
N VAL A 29 -14.78 -15.08 2.62
CA VAL A 29 -13.90 -14.18 3.35
C VAL A 29 -14.71 -13.10 4.08
N LYS A 30 -14.34 -12.87 5.34
CA LYS A 30 -14.71 -11.70 6.11
C LYS A 30 -13.58 -10.67 5.99
N TRP A 31 -13.85 -9.60 5.25
CA TRP A 31 -12.89 -8.54 4.99
C TRP A 31 -12.92 -7.49 6.09
N PHE A 32 -11.75 -7.17 6.63
CA PHE A 32 -11.53 -6.12 7.62
C PHE A 32 -10.37 -5.23 7.19
N ASP A 33 -10.25 -4.08 7.84
CA ASP A 33 -9.08 -3.22 7.69
C ASP A 33 -7.84 -3.86 8.34
N GLU A 34 -6.66 -3.31 7.99
CA GLU A 34 -5.40 -3.54 8.70
C GLU A 34 -5.04 -5.01 9.00
N HIS A 35 -5.20 -5.88 7.99
CA HIS A 35 -4.69 -7.27 7.96
C HIS A 35 -5.45 -8.30 8.80
N PHE A 36 -6.65 -8.01 9.30
CA PHE A 36 -7.44 -8.99 10.07
C PHE A 36 -8.48 -9.76 9.23
N SER A 37 -8.31 -9.82 7.91
CA SER A 37 -9.24 -10.57 7.06
C SER A 37 -9.06 -12.07 7.24
N TYR A 38 -10.15 -12.83 7.34
CA TYR A 38 -10.10 -14.28 7.54
C TYR A 38 -11.20 -15.02 6.79
N THR A 39 -11.01 -16.31 6.58
CA THR A 39 -12.02 -17.23 6.05
C THR A 39 -12.01 -18.53 6.86
N GLU A 40 -13.16 -19.17 7.00
CA GLU A 40 -13.28 -20.51 7.62
C GLU A 40 -12.92 -21.64 6.64
N SER A 41 -12.60 -21.29 5.39
CA SER A 41 -12.12 -22.21 4.37
C SER A 41 -10.80 -22.87 4.78
N SER A 42 -10.45 -23.99 4.15
CA SER A 42 -9.17 -24.68 4.41
C SER A 42 -7.96 -23.79 4.09
N GLU A 43 -6.83 -24.02 4.76
CA GLU A 43 -5.58 -23.25 4.56
C GLU A 43 -5.12 -23.22 3.09
N ASN A 44 -5.37 -24.30 2.34
CA ASN A 44 -5.01 -24.41 0.92
C ASN A 44 -6.05 -23.79 -0.04
N SER A 45 -7.13 -23.23 0.48
CA SER A 45 -8.17 -22.58 -0.33
C SER A 45 -7.63 -21.36 -1.06
N TYR A 46 -8.29 -21.01 -2.18
CA TYR A 46 -7.98 -19.79 -2.92
C TYR A 46 -8.08 -18.54 -2.03
N GLU A 47 -9.11 -18.48 -1.18
CA GLU A 47 -9.38 -17.37 -0.28
C GLU A 47 -8.27 -17.17 0.76
N ASN A 48 -7.86 -18.23 1.47
CA ASN A 48 -6.75 -18.12 2.43
C ASN A 48 -5.45 -17.71 1.74
N ARG A 49 -5.14 -18.32 0.59
CA ARG A 49 -3.95 -17.95 -0.18
C ARG A 49 -3.99 -16.50 -0.65
N LEU A 50 -5.16 -15.98 -1.00
CA LEU A 50 -5.33 -14.58 -1.39
C LEU A 50 -5.07 -13.66 -0.20
N ILE A 51 -5.64 -13.95 0.97
CA ILE A 51 -5.41 -13.18 2.21
C ILE A 51 -3.92 -13.15 2.54
N SER A 52 -3.25 -14.32 2.62
CA SER A 52 -1.82 -14.38 2.89
C SER A 52 -0.99 -13.62 1.84
N THR A 53 -1.40 -13.66 0.57
CA THR A 53 -0.70 -12.92 -0.49
C THR A 53 -0.85 -11.41 -0.33
N ILE A 54 -2.04 -10.92 0.06
CA ILE A 54 -2.29 -9.49 0.33
C ILE A 54 -1.39 -9.02 1.48
N ASP A 55 -1.30 -9.79 2.55
CA ASP A 55 -0.47 -9.49 3.72
C ASP A 55 1.03 -9.56 3.38
N ASP A 56 1.49 -10.63 2.71
CA ASP A 56 2.88 -10.80 2.28
C ASP A 56 3.34 -9.67 1.33
N CYS A 57 2.41 -9.11 0.55
CA CYS A 57 2.67 -8.00 -0.35
C CYS A 57 2.50 -6.63 0.32
N PHE A 58 2.12 -6.56 1.59
CA PHE A 58 1.83 -5.34 2.34
C PHE A 58 0.78 -4.44 1.65
N TYR A 59 -0.23 -5.05 1.04
CA TYR A 59 -1.37 -4.31 0.51
C TYR A 59 -2.43 -4.08 1.58
N SER A 60 -2.99 -2.88 1.60
CA SER A 60 -4.18 -2.54 2.39
C SER A 60 -5.43 -2.76 1.57
N GLN A 61 -6.41 -3.46 2.14
CA GLN A 61 -7.77 -3.56 1.62
C GLN A 61 -8.58 -2.33 2.07
N ASN A 62 -9.36 -1.72 1.16
CA ASN A 62 -10.08 -0.47 1.43
C ASN A 62 -11.63 -0.56 1.36
N VAL A 63 -12.21 -1.75 1.11
CA VAL A 63 -13.66 -1.92 0.90
C VAL A 63 -14.30 -2.67 2.06
N LEU A 64 -14.76 -1.97 3.08
CA LEU A 64 -15.27 -2.59 4.31
C LEU A 64 -16.78 -2.84 4.32
N THR A 65 -17.47 -2.49 3.23
CA THR A 65 -18.92 -2.66 3.11
C THR A 65 -19.25 -3.78 2.12
N PRO A 66 -20.38 -4.49 2.30
CA PRO A 66 -20.88 -5.43 1.32
C PRO A 66 -21.03 -4.80 -0.06
N THR A 67 -20.57 -5.50 -1.09
CA THR A 67 -20.61 -5.04 -2.49
C THR A 67 -21.59 -5.81 -3.34
N TYR A 68 -22.17 -6.88 -2.80
CA TYR A 68 -23.17 -7.68 -3.49
C TYR A 68 -24.56 -7.52 -2.88
N GLN A 69 -25.55 -7.29 -3.73
CA GLN A 69 -26.96 -7.29 -3.38
C GLN A 69 -27.62 -8.56 -3.92
N PHE A 70 -28.25 -9.36 -3.06
CA PHE A 70 -28.94 -10.59 -3.47
C PHE A 70 -30.47 -10.42 -3.62
N LYS A 71 -31.04 -9.39 -3.02
CA LYS A 71 -32.43 -8.92 -3.18
C LYS A 71 -32.45 -7.39 -3.00
N TYR A 72 -33.41 -6.68 -3.59
CA TYR A 72 -33.52 -5.22 -3.46
C TYR A 72 -33.34 -4.73 -2.02
N GLY A 73 -32.30 -3.92 -1.78
CA GLY A 73 -31.94 -3.38 -0.47
C GLY A 73 -31.28 -4.36 0.52
N ALA A 74 -31.15 -5.64 0.16
CA ALA A 74 -30.53 -6.66 0.99
C ALA A 74 -29.12 -7.00 0.49
N LEU A 75 -28.13 -6.54 1.25
CA LEU A 75 -26.71 -6.75 0.97
C LEU A 75 -26.19 -8.02 1.63
N SER A 76 -25.19 -8.66 1.02
CA SER A 76 -24.54 -9.85 1.59
C SER A 76 -23.02 -9.71 1.72
N ASN A 77 -22.28 -10.11 0.69
CA ASN A 77 -20.84 -10.32 0.74
C ASN A 77 -20.10 -9.12 0.14
N THR A 78 -18.84 -8.95 0.55
CA THR A 78 -17.87 -8.09 -0.11
C THR A 78 -17.08 -8.97 -1.06
N LEU A 79 -17.36 -8.82 -2.36
CA LEU A 79 -16.71 -9.59 -3.43
C LEU A 79 -15.74 -8.72 -4.23
N ASP A 80 -16.04 -7.43 -4.30
CA ASP A 80 -15.22 -6.43 -4.97
C ASP A 80 -14.27 -5.80 -3.97
N LEU A 81 -12.97 -5.82 -4.26
CA LEU A 81 -11.94 -5.26 -3.38
C LEU A 81 -11.20 -4.14 -4.08
N ILE A 82 -10.64 -3.25 -3.27
CA ILE A 82 -9.69 -2.24 -3.70
C ILE A 82 -8.47 -2.37 -2.81
N LEU A 83 -7.35 -2.75 -3.41
CA LEU A 83 -6.06 -2.95 -2.76
C LEU A 83 -5.09 -1.82 -3.15
N THR A 84 -4.44 -1.25 -2.16
CA THR A 84 -3.47 -0.15 -2.31
C THR A 84 -2.27 -0.40 -1.43
N GLU A 85 -1.11 0.17 -1.76
CA GLU A 85 0.10 -0.03 -0.95
C GLU A 85 0.07 0.70 0.41
N LYS A 86 -0.90 1.60 0.57
CA LYS A 86 -1.19 2.31 1.83
C LYS A 86 -2.69 2.52 1.95
N SER A 87 -3.25 2.28 3.12
CA SER A 87 -4.65 2.57 3.46
C SER A 87 -5.00 4.05 3.28
N SER A 88 -4.05 4.95 3.56
CA SER A 88 -4.25 6.41 3.41
C SER A 88 -4.54 6.86 1.98
N ARG A 89 -4.33 6.01 0.96
CA ARG A 89 -4.62 6.33 -0.45
C ARG A 89 -6.10 6.56 -0.71
N ILE A 90 -6.97 5.95 0.10
CA ILE A 90 -8.42 6.02 -0.08
C ILE A 90 -9.04 6.40 1.27
N PHE A 91 -9.66 7.57 1.31
CA PHE A 91 -10.32 8.05 2.53
C PHE A 91 -11.69 7.42 2.76
N SER A 92 -12.45 7.20 1.69
CA SER A 92 -13.78 6.62 1.78
C SER A 92 -14.17 5.94 0.47
N VAL A 93 -14.90 4.83 0.63
CA VAL A 93 -15.56 4.11 -0.47
C VAL A 93 -17.06 4.22 -0.22
N SER A 94 -17.79 4.64 -1.25
CA SER A 94 -19.25 4.73 -1.24
C SER A 94 -19.82 3.77 -2.27
N SER A 95 -20.93 3.12 -1.92
CA SER A 95 -21.62 2.17 -2.79
C SER A 95 -22.87 2.83 -3.39
N GLY A 96 -23.04 2.67 -4.69
CA GLY A 96 -24.20 3.08 -5.45
C GLY A 96 -25.13 1.90 -5.76
N LEU A 97 -26.01 2.10 -6.74
CA LEU A 97 -26.92 1.06 -7.20
C LEU A 97 -26.18 -0.06 -7.95
N PRO A 98 -26.73 -1.29 -7.94
CA PRO A 98 -26.18 -2.36 -8.76
C PRO A 98 -26.30 -2.03 -10.25
N LEU A 99 -25.28 -2.42 -11.02
CA LEU A 99 -25.32 -2.27 -12.46
C LEU A 99 -26.22 -3.35 -13.08
N GLY A 100 -27.21 -2.92 -13.86
CA GLY A 100 -28.18 -3.81 -14.51
C GLY A 100 -29.42 -4.04 -13.64
N ARG A 101 -29.58 -5.25 -13.11
CA ARG A 101 -30.77 -5.63 -12.34
C ARG A 101 -30.76 -4.97 -10.96
N ILE A 102 -31.71 -4.05 -10.75
CA ILE A 102 -31.85 -3.28 -9.51
C ILE A 102 -32.08 -4.19 -8.29
N ASP A 103 -32.64 -5.39 -8.48
CA ASP A 103 -32.93 -6.34 -7.41
C ASP A 103 -31.75 -7.23 -7.02
N LYS A 104 -30.78 -7.48 -7.91
CA LYS A 104 -29.68 -8.41 -7.66
C LYS A 104 -28.45 -8.10 -8.51
N GLY A 105 -27.30 -7.92 -7.88
CA GLY A 105 -26.03 -7.70 -8.58
C GLY A 105 -24.95 -7.05 -7.71
N HIS A 106 -23.80 -6.81 -8.32
CA HIS A 106 -22.71 -6.05 -7.73
C HIS A 106 -23.06 -4.57 -7.71
N LEU A 107 -22.84 -3.92 -6.56
CA LEU A 107 -23.00 -2.48 -6.37
C LEU A 107 -21.89 -1.74 -7.12
N THR A 108 -22.23 -0.57 -7.65
CA THR A 108 -21.20 0.34 -8.17
C THR A 108 -20.41 0.93 -7.01
N LEU A 109 -19.09 0.95 -7.08
CA LEU A 109 -18.24 1.58 -6.06
C LEU A 109 -17.71 2.92 -6.56
N ARG A 110 -17.68 3.92 -5.68
CA ARG A 110 -17.08 5.23 -5.92
C ARG A 110 -16.20 5.63 -4.75
N TRP A 111 -14.98 6.03 -5.06
CA TRP A 111 -13.98 6.48 -4.08
C TRP A 111 -13.10 7.58 -4.67
N ASN A 112 -12.36 8.27 -3.81
CA ASN A 112 -11.29 9.18 -4.21
C ASN A 112 -9.95 8.48 -3.96
N TYR A 113 -9.02 8.61 -4.91
CA TYR A 113 -7.67 8.04 -4.80
C TYR A 113 -6.64 9.17 -4.71
N GLU A 114 -5.85 9.17 -3.64
CA GLU A 114 -4.80 10.15 -3.42
C GLU A 114 -3.57 9.84 -4.27
N VAL A 115 -3.29 10.70 -5.24
CA VAL A 115 -2.08 10.64 -6.06
C VAL A 115 -1.03 11.57 -5.45
N ASN A 116 0.14 11.04 -5.12
CA ASN A 116 1.26 11.88 -4.70
C ASN A 116 1.80 12.64 -5.91
N MET A 117 1.28 13.82 -6.21
CA MET A 117 1.93 14.74 -7.13
C MET A 117 3.16 15.33 -6.44
N LYS A 118 4.27 14.58 -6.40
CA LYS A 118 5.55 15.24 -6.32
C LYS A 118 5.73 15.91 -7.68
N TYR A 119 5.58 17.23 -7.73
CA TYR A 119 6.18 18.02 -8.80
C TYR A 119 7.59 17.45 -8.97
N TYR A 120 7.93 17.01 -10.18
CA TYR A 120 9.28 16.55 -10.46
C TYR A 120 10.22 17.72 -10.18
N GLU A 121 10.74 17.83 -8.96
CA GLU A 121 12.06 18.38 -8.80
C GLU A 121 12.93 17.46 -9.63
N ILE A 122 13.41 18.00 -10.75
CA ILE A 122 14.39 17.35 -11.61
C ILE A 122 15.43 16.79 -10.65
N PHE A 123 15.49 15.46 -10.52
CA PHE A 123 16.47 14.81 -9.69
C PHE A 123 17.84 15.14 -10.30
N ARG A 124 18.45 16.22 -9.83
CA ARG A 124 19.84 16.53 -10.10
C ARG A 124 20.64 15.56 -9.25
N SER A 125 20.86 14.35 -9.79
CA SER A 125 21.97 13.54 -9.32
C SER A 125 23.25 14.32 -9.66
N SER A 126 23.69 15.14 -8.72
CA SER A 126 25.13 15.38 -8.59
C SER A 126 25.67 14.10 -7.99
N ASN A 127 26.03 13.13 -8.82
CA ASN A 127 26.86 12.03 -8.35
C ASN A 127 28.14 12.66 -7.81
N PHE A 128 28.34 12.59 -6.49
CA PHE A 128 29.59 13.02 -5.90
C PHE A 128 30.68 12.10 -6.43
N ASP A 129 31.72 12.69 -7.02
CA ASP A 129 32.90 11.92 -7.43
C ASP A 129 33.75 11.66 -6.20
N PHE A 130 33.43 10.55 -5.50
CA PHE A 130 34.18 10.12 -4.33
C PHE A 130 35.67 9.92 -4.63
N ARG A 131 36.09 9.73 -5.88
CA ARG A 131 37.52 9.62 -6.21
C ARG A 131 38.28 10.95 -6.10
N ARG A 132 37.57 12.08 -6.04
CA ARG A 132 38.14 13.43 -5.92
C ARG A 132 37.97 14.04 -4.54
N GLY A 133 37.53 13.26 -3.54
CA GLY A 133 37.47 13.69 -2.15
C GLY A 133 38.87 13.96 -1.59
N ASP A 134 39.01 15.05 -0.83
CA ASP A 134 40.21 15.35 -0.05
C ASP A 134 40.14 14.58 1.28
N TYR A 135 40.48 13.29 1.21
CA TYR A 135 40.36 12.36 2.34
C TYR A 135 41.30 12.69 3.49
N GLU A 136 42.44 13.32 3.22
CA GLU A 136 43.38 13.76 4.25
C GLU A 136 42.76 14.86 5.13
N LYS A 137 42.03 15.80 4.53
CA LYS A 137 41.27 16.80 5.29
C LYS A 137 40.13 16.19 6.10
N PHE A 138 39.43 15.20 5.54
CA PHE A 138 38.37 14.51 6.29
C PHE A 138 38.96 13.78 7.49
N ASP A 139 40.04 13.05 7.30
CA ASP A 139 40.67 12.26 8.35
C ASP A 139 41.24 13.17 9.45
N SER A 140 41.92 14.26 9.09
CA SER A 140 42.40 15.25 10.06
C SER A 140 41.26 15.96 10.81
N TYR A 141 40.14 16.24 10.14
CA TYR A 141 38.95 16.75 10.82
C TYR A 141 38.37 15.74 11.82
N PHE A 142 38.14 14.49 11.40
CA PHE A 142 37.56 13.47 12.29
C PHE A 142 38.47 13.08 13.45
N ASN A 143 39.78 13.12 13.25
CA ASN A 143 40.77 12.91 14.31
C ASN A 143 40.88 14.11 15.28
N SER A 144 40.41 15.29 14.88
CA SER A 144 40.38 16.48 15.74
C SER A 144 39.16 16.53 16.68
N ILE A 145 38.18 15.66 16.47
CA ILE A 145 36.95 15.59 17.28
C ILE A 145 37.17 14.67 18.48
N ASP A 146 36.90 15.15 19.69
CA ASP A 146 36.76 14.28 20.86
C ASP A 146 35.38 13.62 20.85
N TRP A 147 35.34 12.41 20.31
CA TRP A 147 34.13 11.60 20.20
C TRP A 147 33.51 11.24 21.55
N ASN A 148 34.29 11.20 22.63
CA ASN A 148 33.77 10.87 23.96
C ASN A 148 32.96 12.02 24.56
N GLU A 149 33.29 13.26 24.21
CA GLU A 149 32.56 14.45 24.65
C GLU A 149 31.30 14.67 23.79
N GLU A 150 31.44 14.56 22.46
CA GLU A 150 30.32 14.75 21.52
C GLU A 150 29.19 13.72 21.66
N LEU A 151 29.53 12.47 21.99
CA LEU A 151 28.51 11.43 22.16
C LEU A 151 27.80 11.50 23.52
N LYS A 152 28.40 12.13 24.54
CA LYS A 152 27.75 12.33 25.85
C LYS A 152 26.62 13.36 25.79
N GLN A 153 26.81 14.45 25.05
CA GLN A 153 25.79 15.51 24.92
C GLN A 153 24.46 15.02 24.30
N ARG A 154 24.49 13.89 23.57
CA ARG A 154 23.29 13.28 22.97
C ARG A 154 22.53 12.32 23.87
N VAL A 155 23.09 11.88 24.99
CA VAL A 155 22.41 10.97 25.93
C VAL A 155 21.60 11.73 26.97
N GLU A 156 21.98 12.97 27.30
CA GLU A 156 21.30 13.80 28.31
C GLU A 156 20.09 14.59 27.79
N THR A 157 19.73 14.45 26.51
CA THR A 157 18.60 15.15 25.86
C THR A 157 17.45 14.22 25.42
N CYS A 158 17.44 12.97 25.88
CA CYS A 158 16.32 12.03 25.73
C CYS A 158 15.56 11.84 27.05
#